data_AF-A0A944QBW3-F1
#
_entry.id   AF-A0A944QBW3-F1
#
_cell.length_a   1.000
_cell.length_b   1.000
_cell.length_c   1.000
_cell.angle_alpha   90.00
_cell.angle_beta   90.00
_cell.angle_gamma   90.00
#
_symmetry.space_group_name_H-M   'P 1'
#
loop_
_entity.id
_entity.type
_entity.pdbx_description
1 polymer ?
#
loop_
_entity_poly.entity_id
_entity_poly.type
_entity_poly.pdbx_seq_one_letter_code
_entity_poly.pdbx_strand_id
1 'polypeptide(L)'
;MSYFLEYTIPAAPGDAEFEFPYDEIRVGETIPLTETNAPRVHTPELSARTRIEGATVPEAKREAEELILHSRADAGSLYYDPSNSLNAGVGALVSIFTEGKGWADVPVSS
;
A
#
# COMPACT_ATOMS: atom_id res chain seq x y z
N MET A 1 -6.63 17.10 7.42
CA MET A 1 -6.15 16.75 6.07
C MET A 1 -6.03 15.24 6.02
N SER A 2 -6.28 14.61 4.88
CA SER A 2 -6.21 13.15 4.76
C SER A 2 -5.15 12.80 3.73
N TYR A 3 -4.15 12.04 4.16
CA TYR A 3 -3.08 11.57 3.31
C TYR A 3 -3.15 10.05 3.19
N PHE A 4 -2.74 9.55 2.03
CA PHE A 4 -2.66 8.12 1.77
C PHE A 4 -1.31 7.79 1.18
N LEU A 5 -0.72 6.72 1.69
CA LEU A 5 0.48 6.13 1.14
C LEU A 5 0.08 4.93 0.29
N GLU A 6 0.51 4.93 -0.96
CA GLU A 6 0.44 3.77 -1.86
C GLU A 6 1.82 3.18 -2.07
N TYR A 7 1.94 1.86 -1.97
CA TYR A 7 3.22 1.15 -2.08
C TYR A 7 2.97 -0.33 -2.39
N THR A 8 4.01 -1.02 -2.83
CA THR A 8 3.95 -2.43 -3.20
C THR A 8 4.90 -3.23 -2.32
N ILE A 9 4.37 -4.26 -1.67
CA ILE A 9 5.13 -5.16 -0.80
C ILE A 9 5.54 -6.39 -1.62
N PRO A 10 6.85 -6.62 -1.86
CA PRO A 10 7.30 -7.83 -2.53
C PRO A 10 7.17 -9.06 -1.62
N ALA A 11 7.18 -10.26 -2.20
CA ALA A 11 7.29 -11.52 -1.44
C ALA A 11 8.57 -11.56 -0.58
N ALA A 12 8.57 -12.39 0.48
CA ALA A 12 9.71 -12.45 1.39
C ALA A 12 10.88 -13.20 0.73
N PRO A 13 12.15 -12.89 1.09
CA PRO A 13 13.29 -13.66 0.60
C PRO A 13 13.15 -15.14 0.98
N GLY A 14 12.99 -16.00 -0.02
CA GLY A 14 12.75 -17.45 0.18
C GLY A 14 11.32 -17.91 -0.14
N ASP A 15 10.38 -16.97 -0.27
CA ASP A 15 9.04 -17.23 -0.78
C ASP A 15 8.96 -16.78 -2.25
N ALA A 16 8.41 -17.61 -3.12
CA ALA A 16 8.23 -17.26 -4.53
C ALA A 16 7.11 -16.23 -4.73
N GLU A 17 6.08 -16.27 -3.88
CA GLU A 17 4.83 -15.52 -4.04
C GLU A 17 4.00 -15.55 -2.76
N PHE A 18 3.06 -14.62 -2.66
CA PHE A 18 1.96 -14.68 -1.70
C PHE A 18 0.90 -15.62 -2.21
N GLU A 19 0.33 -16.41 -1.30
CA GLU A 19 -0.71 -17.38 -1.60
C GLU A 19 -1.98 -17.06 -0.81
N PHE A 20 -3.08 -16.83 -1.52
CA PHE A 20 -4.38 -16.55 -0.92
C PHE A 20 -5.40 -17.61 -1.34
N PRO A 21 -6.21 -18.15 -0.42
CA PRO A 21 -7.36 -18.94 -0.80
C PRO A 21 -8.34 -18.05 -1.59
N TYR A 22 -8.79 -18.52 -2.74
CA TYR A 22 -9.75 -17.84 -3.60
C TYR A 22 -11.03 -18.68 -3.71
N ASP A 23 -12.13 -18.19 -3.15
CA ASP A 23 -13.44 -18.82 -3.23
C ASP A 23 -14.45 -17.87 -3.91
N GLU A 24 -14.80 -18.15 -5.17
CA GLU A 24 -15.82 -17.40 -5.93
C GLU A 24 -17.24 -17.56 -5.35
N ILE A 25 -17.49 -18.61 -4.56
CA ILE A 25 -18.82 -18.95 -4.04
C ILE A 25 -19.13 -18.11 -2.80
N ARG A 26 -18.11 -17.65 -2.07
CA ARG A 26 -18.24 -16.92 -0.79
C ARG A 26 -17.33 -15.70 -0.72
N VAL A 27 -17.62 -14.70 -1.54
CA VAL A 27 -16.94 -13.41 -1.50
C VAL A 27 -17.23 -12.72 -0.15
N GLY A 28 -16.19 -12.59 0.70
CA GLY A 28 -16.25 -11.83 1.96
C GLY A 28 -16.37 -12.66 3.25
N GLU A 29 -16.35 -13.99 3.19
CA GLU A 29 -16.33 -14.85 4.39
C GLU A 29 -14.91 -15.36 4.70
N THR A 30 -14.52 -15.34 5.98
CA THR A 30 -13.27 -15.97 6.44
C THR A 30 -13.46 -17.47 6.52
N ILE A 31 -12.92 -18.23 5.57
CA ILE A 31 -12.99 -19.70 5.59
C ILE A 31 -11.71 -20.30 6.18
N PRO A 32 -11.79 -21.23 7.15
CA PRO A 32 -10.61 -21.91 7.69
C PRO A 32 -9.81 -22.63 6.61
N LEU A 33 -8.50 -22.40 6.55
CA LEU A 33 -7.58 -22.99 5.55
C LEU A 33 -7.60 -24.53 5.51
N THR A 34 -8.03 -25.18 6.61
CA THR A 34 -8.15 -26.64 6.72
C THR A 34 -9.41 -27.22 6.07
N GLU A 35 -10.37 -26.38 5.67
CA GLU A 35 -11.71 -26.79 5.20
C GLU A 35 -11.97 -26.46 3.73
N THR A 36 -11.03 -25.84 3.01
CA THR A 36 -11.25 -25.40 1.63
C THR A 36 -10.35 -26.11 0.64
N ASN A 37 -10.94 -26.83 -0.32
CA ASN A 37 -10.26 -27.24 -1.56
C ASN A 37 -10.28 -26.08 -2.59
N ALA A 38 -10.24 -24.84 -2.09
CA ALA A 38 -10.40 -23.63 -2.89
C ALA A 38 -9.16 -23.41 -3.77
N PRO A 39 -9.35 -23.00 -5.04
CA PRO A 39 -8.25 -22.51 -5.88
C PRO A 39 -7.44 -21.45 -5.13
N ARG A 40 -6.14 -21.41 -5.37
CA ARG A 40 -5.25 -20.46 -4.72
C ARG A 40 -4.79 -19.42 -5.73
N VAL A 41 -4.78 -18.16 -5.32
CA VAL A 41 -4.24 -17.05 -6.10
C VAL A 41 -2.83 -16.79 -5.61
N HIS A 42 -1.93 -16.75 -6.58
CA HIS A 42 -0.52 -16.54 -6.40
C HIS A 42 -0.16 -15.17 -6.95
N THR A 43 0.51 -14.34 -6.13
CA THR A 43 0.98 -13.03 -6.57
C THR A 43 2.39 -12.75 -6.04
N PRO A 44 3.32 -12.26 -6.88
CA PRO A 44 4.68 -11.96 -6.42
C PRO A 44 4.72 -10.71 -5.52
N GLU A 45 3.67 -9.88 -5.53
CA GLU A 45 3.62 -8.61 -4.83
C GLU A 45 2.20 -8.26 -4.34
N LEU A 46 2.12 -7.41 -3.30
CA LEU A 46 0.87 -6.89 -2.75
C LEU A 46 0.84 -5.37 -2.82
N SER A 47 -0.16 -4.83 -3.53
CA SER A 47 -0.45 -3.41 -3.48
C SER A 47 -1.14 -3.06 -2.16
N ALA A 48 -0.66 -2.01 -1.50
CA ALA A 48 -1.23 -1.48 -0.28
C ALA A 48 -1.55 0.02 -0.44
N ARG A 49 -2.68 0.44 0.13
CA ARG A 49 -3.05 1.84 0.29
C ARG A 49 -3.43 2.07 1.74
N THR A 50 -2.60 2.85 2.45
CA THR A 50 -2.73 3.07 3.89
C THR A 50 -3.03 4.53 4.16
N ARG A 51 -4.04 4.81 4.98
CA ARG A 51 -4.27 6.17 5.47
C ARG A 51 -3.13 6.55 6.42
N ILE A 52 -2.59 7.73 6.22
CA ILE A 52 -1.55 8.32 7.07
C ILE A 52 -2.18 9.39 7.96
N GLU A 53 -1.85 9.36 9.25
CA GLU A 53 -2.23 10.42 10.16
C GLU A 53 -1.22 11.58 10.02
N GLY A 54 -1.72 12.81 9.93
CA GLY A 54 -0.84 13.94 9.66
C GLY A 54 -1.64 15.20 9.39
N ALA A 55 -1.36 16.26 10.16
CA ALA A 55 -2.00 17.54 9.94
C ALA A 55 -1.36 18.29 8.77
N THR A 56 -0.09 18.00 8.47
CA THR A 56 0.72 18.66 7.43
C THR A 56 1.45 17.66 6.53
N VAL A 57 1.93 18.12 5.36
CA VAL A 57 2.73 17.28 4.44
C VAL A 57 4.00 16.72 5.09
N PRO A 58 4.82 17.52 5.83
CA PRO A 58 6.02 16.98 6.47
C PRO A 58 5.74 15.90 7.52
N GLU A 59 4.67 16.04 8.30
CA GLU A 59 4.26 15.03 9.28
C GLU A 59 3.82 13.74 8.58
N ALA A 60 2.98 13.86 7.54
CA ALA A 60 2.52 12.72 6.77
C ALA A 60 3.68 11.96 6.09
N LYS A 61 4.69 12.68 5.56
CA LYS A 61 5.89 12.05 5.01
C LYS A 61 6.65 11.25 6.05
N ARG A 62 6.82 11.80 7.26
CA ARG A 62 7.54 11.11 8.34
C ARG A 62 6.85 9.82 8.74
N GLU A 63 5.53 9.84 8.95
CA GLU A 63 4.78 8.63 9.29
C GLU A 63 4.78 7.61 8.14
N ALA A 64 4.60 8.09 6.90
CA ALA A 64 4.65 7.23 5.73
C ALA A 64 6.02 6.56 5.55
N GLU A 65 7.11 7.28 5.81
CA GLU A 65 8.47 6.75 5.70
C GLU A 65 8.74 5.64 6.72
N GLU A 66 8.35 5.83 7.98
CA GLU A 66 8.42 4.77 8.99
C GLU A 66 7.67 3.52 8.52
N LEU A 67 6.48 3.69 7.95
CA LEU A 67 5.69 2.57 7.47
C LEU A 67 6.35 1.85 6.28
N ILE A 68 6.83 2.58 5.27
CA ILE A 68 7.50 2.00 4.10
C ILE A 68 8.72 1.19 4.53
N LEU A 69 9.58 1.77 5.38
CA LEU A 69 10.83 1.15 5.83
C LEU A 69 10.59 -0.16 6.62
N HIS A 70 9.40 -0.35 7.18
CA HIS A 70 9.00 -1.60 7.85
C HIS A 70 8.24 -2.58 6.92
N SER A 71 7.98 -2.21 5.67
CA SER A 71 7.07 -2.93 4.76
C SER A 71 7.74 -3.71 3.63
N ARG A 72 9.07 -3.84 3.62
CA ARG A 72 9.87 -4.44 2.51
C ARG A 72 9.71 -3.74 1.14
N ALA A 73 8.88 -2.71 1.05
CA ALA A 73 8.76 -1.89 -0.15
C ALA A 73 9.97 -0.97 -0.29
N ASP A 74 10.42 -0.78 -1.53
CA ASP A 74 11.53 0.08 -1.91
C ASP A 74 11.09 1.50 -2.30
N ALA A 75 9.80 1.68 -2.58
CA ALA A 75 9.22 2.94 -2.99
C ALA A 75 7.76 3.08 -2.53
N GLY A 76 7.29 4.33 -2.48
CA GLY A 76 5.91 4.65 -2.18
C GLY A 76 5.49 6.03 -2.69
N SER A 77 4.20 6.22 -2.89
CA SER A 77 3.60 7.46 -3.38
C SER A 77 2.65 8.03 -2.33
N LEU A 78 2.88 9.28 -1.91
CA LEU A 78 2.05 9.98 -0.95
C LEU A 78 1.03 10.85 -1.68
N TYR A 79 -0.25 10.59 -1.43
CA TYR A 79 -1.37 11.34 -1.98
C TYR A 79 -2.03 12.19 -0.90
N TYR A 80 -2.46 13.39 -1.28
CA TYR A 80 -3.43 14.16 -0.54
C TYR A 80 -4.83 13.85 -1.09
N ASP A 81 -5.68 13.25 -0.27
CA ASP A 81 -7.02 12.85 -0.65
C ASP A 81 -8.05 13.31 0.39
N PRO A 82 -8.68 14.49 0.21
CA PRO A 82 -9.69 14.98 1.13
C PRO A 82 -10.99 14.18 1.08
N SER A 83 -11.21 13.35 0.05
CA SER A 83 -12.39 12.49 -0.08
C SER A 83 -12.30 11.23 0.76
N ASN A 84 -11.11 10.94 1.29
CA ASN A 84 -10.86 9.84 2.21
C ASN A 84 -11.13 8.45 1.60
N SER A 85 -10.72 8.26 0.36
CA SER A 85 -10.98 7.06 -0.44
C SER A 85 -9.92 5.97 -0.25
N LEU A 86 -10.38 4.72 -0.18
CA LEU A 86 -9.52 3.53 -0.22
C LEU A 86 -9.24 3.05 -1.65
N ASN A 87 -9.78 3.72 -2.66
CA ASN A 87 -9.51 3.38 -4.06
C ASN A 87 -8.10 3.86 -4.45
N ALA A 88 -7.38 3.02 -5.18
CA ALA A 88 -6.05 3.34 -5.68
C ALA A 88 -6.06 4.55 -6.63
N GLY A 89 -5.00 5.34 -6.61
CA GLY A 89 -4.80 6.52 -7.46
C GLY A 89 -5.72 7.71 -7.15
N VAL A 90 -6.54 7.64 -6.09
CA VAL A 90 -7.40 8.77 -5.71
C VAL A 90 -6.61 9.81 -4.91
N GLY A 91 -6.83 11.08 -5.24
CA GLY A 91 -6.18 12.23 -4.60
C GLY A 91 -5.14 12.88 -5.51
N ALA A 92 -4.51 13.94 -4.99
CA ALA A 92 -3.39 14.61 -5.65
C ALA A 92 -2.08 13.99 -5.18
N LEU A 93 -1.23 13.54 -6.11
CA LEU A 93 0.11 13.06 -5.78
C LEU A 93 0.95 14.23 -5.25
N VAL A 94 1.47 14.08 -4.03
CA VAL A 94 2.24 15.10 -3.32
C VAL A 94 3.74 14.82 -3.42
N SER A 95 4.14 13.58 -3.20
CA SER A 95 5.55 13.21 -3.07
C SER A 95 5.75 11.72 -3.36
N ILE A 96 6.95 11.36 -3.81
CA ILE A 96 7.35 9.98 -4.06
C ILE A 96 8.55 9.67 -3.16
N PHE A 97 8.47 8.59 -2.39
CA PHE A 97 9.57 8.06 -1.61
C PHE A 97 10.34 7.01 -2.43
N THR A 98 11.65 7.01 -2.31
CA THR A 98 12.52 5.92 -2.76
C THR A 98 13.57 5.63 -1.70
N GLU A 99 13.73 4.36 -1.34
CA GLU A 99 14.72 3.92 -0.37
C GLU A 99 16.13 4.40 -0.78
N GLY A 100 16.88 4.93 0.18
CA GLY A 100 18.21 5.50 -0.04
C GLY A 100 18.23 6.89 -0.71
N LYS A 101 17.10 7.38 -1.25
CA LYS A 101 16.99 8.72 -1.85
C LYS A 101 16.06 9.66 -1.08
N GLY A 102 15.14 9.12 -0.28
CA GLY A 102 14.15 9.87 0.47
C GLY A 102 12.99 10.37 -0.39
N TRP A 103 12.34 11.43 0.05
CA TRP A 103 11.16 12.02 -0.60
C TRP A 103 11.52 13.01 -1.72
N ALA A 104 10.89 12.84 -2.87
CA ALA A 104 10.91 13.77 -4.00
C ALA A 104 9.51 14.39 -4.19
N ASP A 105 9.42 15.70 -4.02
CA ASP A 105 8.14 16.41 -4.19
C ASP A 105 7.72 16.54 -5.64
N VAL A 106 6.43 16.30 -5.87
CA VAL A 106 5.84 16.53 -7.17
C VAL A 106 5.54 18.01 -7.30
N PRO A 107 6.06 18.67 -8.34
CA PRO A 107 5.77 20.08 -8.57
C PRO A 107 4.27 20.25 -8.80
N VAL A 108 3.64 21.10 -7.99
CA VAL A 108 2.28 21.56 -8.24
C VAL A 108 2.27 22.26 -9.59
N SER A 109 1.57 21.69 -10.57
CA SER A 109 1.30 22.37 -11.83
C SER A 109 0.28 23.47 -11.53
N SER A 110 0.77 24.72 -11.56
CA SER A 110 0.00 25.95 -11.34
C SER A 110 -1.11 26.17 -12.34
#